data_AF-A0A1B0D997-F1
#
_entry.id   AF-A0A1B0D997-F1
#
_cell.length_a   1.000
_cell.length_b   1.000
_cell.length_c   1.000
_cell.angle_alpha   90.00
_cell.angle_beta   90.00
_cell.angle_gamma   90.00
#
_symmetry.space_group_name_H-M   'P 1'
#
loop_
_entity.id
_entity.type
_entity.pdbx_description
1 polymer ?
#
loop_
_entity_poly.entity_id
_entity_poly.type
_entity_poly.pdbx_seq_one_letter_code
_entity_poly.pdbx_strand_id
1 'polypeptide(L)'
;MAEITVDLMSLKNGQETEDWYQLTGMTPMGEWGSLRLRMRYLDDLIMPCEEYSPLQQLLLEPELISVKALAELCHNDRVPLATSLLRVFRHEKRETELIKVLCQAEIARENETTTLFRGASLATTLMDLYMRAECFGFLQAAVSDIVMKILDSKQSAELNPTKMDVNDDACSNAEFLLQILDQVTQSIFTSPEACPRSVRYICNCLQKAVVAKWPSERLVRTRVVSGFIFLRLLCPALLNPRQFGLVNETPPQTATRSLVMIAKCLQNLANLIEFGGKEPYMEVVNPFILKNKERMIVVN
;
A
#
# COMPACT_ATOMS: atom_id res chain seq x y z
N MET A 1 22.07 -36.33 17.91
CA MET A 1 21.39 -35.60 16.82
C MET A 1 20.56 -36.62 16.06
N ALA A 2 19.33 -36.30 15.68
CA ALA A 2 18.49 -37.15 14.84
C ALA A 2 18.13 -36.38 13.57
N GLU A 3 18.08 -37.09 12.45
CA GLU A 3 17.85 -36.53 11.12
C GLU A 3 16.72 -37.28 10.40
N ILE A 4 16.18 -36.66 9.35
CA ILE A 4 15.19 -37.24 8.44
C ILE A 4 15.70 -36.98 7.03
N THR A 5 15.77 -38.03 6.22
CA THR A 5 16.09 -37.91 4.79
C THR A 5 14.84 -38.18 3.98
N VAL A 6 14.44 -37.22 3.14
CA VAL A 6 13.31 -37.35 2.21
C VAL A 6 13.89 -37.43 0.80
N ASP A 7 13.63 -38.53 0.09
CA ASP A 7 14.03 -38.66 -1.31
C ASP A 7 13.15 -37.79 -2.21
N LEU A 8 13.76 -36.84 -2.93
CA LEU A 8 13.05 -35.96 -3.84
C LEU A 8 12.35 -36.73 -4.96
N MET A 9 12.89 -37.87 -5.38
CA MET A 9 12.28 -38.71 -6.44
C MET A 9 10.96 -39.35 -5.99
N SER A 10 10.73 -39.44 -4.68
CA SER A 10 9.47 -39.92 -4.11
C SER A 10 8.37 -38.86 -4.12
N LEU A 11 8.72 -37.60 -4.35
CA LEU A 11 7.79 -36.47 -4.35
C LEU A 11 7.32 -36.15 -5.77
N LYS A 12 6.05 -35.79 -5.90
CA LYS A 12 5.47 -35.36 -7.17
C LYS A 12 5.48 -33.84 -7.26
N ASN A 13 5.95 -33.32 -8.40
CA ASN A 13 6.00 -31.88 -8.64
C ASN A 13 4.61 -31.24 -8.49
N GLY A 14 4.52 -30.16 -7.72
CA GLY A 14 3.31 -29.39 -7.46
C GLY A 14 2.37 -29.99 -6.41
N GLN A 15 2.56 -31.26 -6.00
CA GLN A 15 1.68 -31.96 -5.08
C GLN A 15 2.11 -31.76 -3.63
N GLU A 16 1.12 -31.60 -2.76
CA GLU A 16 1.32 -31.60 -1.32
C GLU A 16 1.19 -33.03 -0.78
N THR A 17 2.17 -33.48 0.00
CA THR A 17 2.19 -34.78 0.67
C THR A 17 2.24 -34.56 2.18
N GLU A 18 1.56 -35.41 2.94
CA GLU A 18 1.60 -35.39 4.39
C GLU A 18 1.77 -36.81 4.92
N ASP A 19 2.97 -37.12 5.39
CA ASP A 19 3.34 -38.48 5.78
C ASP A 19 4.18 -38.49 7.07
N TRP A 20 4.25 -39.66 7.69
CA TRP A 20 5.10 -39.91 8.85
C TRP A 20 6.49 -40.36 8.42
N TYR A 21 7.52 -39.64 8.89
CA TYR A 21 8.92 -39.93 8.61
C TYR A 21 9.62 -40.35 9.90
N GLN A 22 10.28 -41.50 9.87
CA GLN A 22 11.01 -42.01 11.03
C GLN A 22 12.31 -41.21 11.21
N LEU A 23 12.62 -40.86 12.45
CA LEU A 23 13.86 -40.19 12.80
C LEU A 23 15.00 -41.21 12.81
N THR A 24 16.12 -40.87 12.18
CA THR A 24 17.36 -41.66 12.24
C THR A 24 18.37 -40.94 13.12
N GLY A 25 18.77 -41.52 14.25
CA GLY A 25 19.77 -40.93 15.14
C GLY A 25 21.19 -41.45 14.91
N MET A 26 22.17 -40.72 15.44
CA MET A 26 23.60 -41.03 15.28
C MET A 26 24.03 -42.37 15.92
N THR A 27 23.28 -42.90 16.89
CA THR A 27 23.55 -44.22 17.48
C THR A 27 22.52 -45.24 16.99
N PRO A 28 22.95 -46.45 16.54
CA PRO A 28 22.07 -47.47 15.98
C PRO A 28 21.14 -48.15 17.00
N MET A 29 21.11 -47.66 18.24
CA MET A 29 20.30 -48.22 19.33
C MET A 29 19.28 -47.19 19.82
N GLY A 30 18.00 -47.49 19.62
CA GLY A 30 16.85 -46.72 20.10
C GLY A 30 15.83 -46.38 19.00
N GLU A 31 14.55 -46.37 19.35
CA GLU A 31 13.50 -45.73 18.54
C GLU A 31 13.58 -44.22 18.76
N TRP A 32 13.91 -43.47 17.71
CA TRP A 32 14.07 -42.01 17.79
C TRP A 32 12.76 -41.24 17.62
N GLY A 33 11.65 -41.97 17.45
CA GLY A 33 10.34 -41.43 17.14
C GLY A 33 10.14 -41.14 15.65
N SER A 34 9.00 -40.54 15.33
CA SER A 34 8.64 -40.13 13.98
C SER A 34 8.09 -38.71 13.98
N LEU A 35 8.23 -38.05 12.84
CA LEU A 35 7.73 -36.71 12.62
C LEU A 35 6.79 -36.71 11.43
N ARG A 36 5.60 -36.14 11.61
CA ARG A 36 4.65 -35.95 10.52
C ARG A 36 5.02 -34.68 9.78
N LEU A 37 5.44 -34.82 8.53
CA LEU A 37 5.81 -33.69 7.68
C LEU A 37 4.73 -33.48 6.63
N ARG A 38 4.32 -32.22 6.47
CA ARG A 38 3.52 -31.74 5.34
C ARG A 38 4.44 -30.95 4.42
N MET A 39 4.63 -31.43 3.20
CA MET A 39 5.62 -30.91 2.24
C MET A 39 4.99 -30.70 0.87
N ARG A 40 5.49 -29.72 0.12
CA ARG A 40 5.16 -29.50 -1.29
C ARG A 40 6.44 -29.37 -2.08
N TYR A 41 6.64 -30.25 -3.06
CA TYR A 41 7.80 -30.22 -3.94
C TYR A 41 7.49 -29.44 -5.21
N LEU A 42 8.38 -28.54 -5.63
CA LEU A 42 8.28 -27.77 -6.87
C LEU A 42 9.58 -27.94 -7.65
N ASP A 43 9.48 -28.48 -8.86
CA ASP A 43 10.57 -28.61 -9.83
C ASP A 43 10.25 -27.73 -11.04
N ASP A 44 10.89 -26.56 -11.10
CA ASP A 44 10.68 -25.55 -12.13
C ASP A 44 11.89 -25.48 -13.06
N LEU A 45 11.68 -25.72 -14.35
CA LEU A 45 12.71 -25.54 -15.36
C LEU A 45 12.79 -24.07 -15.79
N ILE A 46 13.88 -23.39 -15.44
CA ILE A 46 14.19 -22.05 -15.94
C ILE A 46 15.12 -22.19 -17.14
N MET A 47 14.67 -21.73 -18.31
CA MET A 47 15.45 -21.77 -19.54
C MET A 47 16.55 -20.68 -19.54
N PRO A 48 17.56 -20.75 -20.42
CA PRO A 48 18.48 -19.64 -20.65
C PRO A 48 17.75 -18.34 -21.01
N CYS A 49 18.33 -17.19 -20.68
CA CYS A 49 17.69 -15.87 -20.87
C CYS A 49 17.29 -15.60 -22.32
N GLU A 50 18.06 -16.12 -23.28
CA GLU A 50 17.87 -15.96 -24.71
C GLU A 50 16.49 -16.46 -25.16
N GLU A 51 16.01 -17.58 -24.58
CA GLU A 51 14.72 -18.18 -24.88
C GLU A 51 13.54 -17.28 -24.49
N TYR A 52 13.73 -16.36 -23.54
CA TYR A 52 12.71 -15.41 -23.11
C TYR A 52 12.75 -14.07 -23.88
N SER A 53 13.75 -13.87 -24.74
CA SER A 53 13.93 -12.61 -25.49
C SER A 53 12.69 -12.21 -26.30
N PRO A 54 12.00 -13.12 -27.02
CA PRO A 54 10.78 -12.75 -27.76
C PRO A 54 9.66 -12.26 -26.84
N LEU A 55 9.47 -12.89 -25.68
CA LEU A 55 8.47 -12.48 -24.69
C LEU A 55 8.83 -11.12 -24.09
N GLN A 56 10.10 -10.91 -23.75
CA GLN A 56 10.58 -9.63 -23.23
C GLN A 56 10.36 -8.50 -24.25
N GLN A 57 10.69 -8.71 -25.52
CA GLN A 57 10.44 -7.74 -26.59
C GLN A 57 8.96 -7.40 -26.72
N LEU A 58 8.08 -8.40 -26.67
CA LEU A 58 6.64 -8.21 -26.73
C LEU A 58 6.12 -7.39 -25.53
N LEU A 59 6.60 -7.68 -24.31
CA LEU A 59 6.20 -6.93 -23.11
C LEU A 59 6.71 -5.48 -23.13
N LEU A 60 7.87 -5.24 -23.74
CA LEU A 60 8.55 -3.94 -23.78
C LEU A 60 8.19 -3.10 -25.01
N GLU A 61 7.29 -3.56 -25.87
CA GLU A 61 6.86 -2.85 -27.07
C GLU A 61 6.38 -1.42 -26.76
N PRO A 62 6.53 -0.46 -27.69
CA PRO A 62 5.93 0.85 -27.54
C PRO A 62 4.41 0.73 -27.26
N GLU A 63 3.87 1.63 -26.45
CA GLU A 63 2.47 1.64 -26.02
C GLU A 63 2.01 0.47 -25.12
N LEU A 64 2.82 -0.55 -24.89
CA LEU A 64 2.57 -1.64 -23.95
C LEU A 64 1.24 -2.37 -24.21
N ILE A 65 0.92 -2.64 -25.47
CA ILE A 65 -0.37 -3.23 -25.89
C ILE A 65 -0.57 -4.59 -25.20
N SER A 66 0.46 -5.43 -25.23
CA SER A 66 0.45 -6.76 -24.60
C SER A 66 0.24 -6.67 -23.09
N VAL A 67 0.87 -5.70 -22.42
CA VAL A 67 0.68 -5.48 -20.98
C VAL A 67 -0.73 -4.99 -20.66
N LYS A 68 -1.30 -4.11 -21.48
CA LYS A 68 -2.70 -3.65 -21.36
C LYS A 68 -3.67 -4.82 -21.53
N ALA A 69 -3.44 -5.69 -22.51
CA ALA A 69 -4.25 -6.90 -22.70
C ALA A 69 -4.17 -7.83 -21.48
N LEU A 70 -2.97 -8.05 -20.92
CA LEU A 70 -2.81 -8.82 -19.68
C LEU A 70 -3.54 -8.17 -18.49
N ALA A 71 -3.57 -6.83 -18.41
CA ALA A 71 -4.30 -6.11 -17.36
C ALA A 71 -5.81 -6.37 -17.40
N GLU A 72 -6.37 -6.59 -18.59
CA GLU A 72 -7.79 -6.90 -18.80
C GLU A 72 -8.11 -8.37 -18.55
N LEU A 73 -7.15 -9.29 -18.75
CA LEU A 73 -7.38 -10.73 -18.58
C LEU A 73 -7.11 -11.22 -17.14
N CYS A 74 -6.07 -10.69 -16.49
CA CYS A 74 -5.56 -11.22 -15.21
C CYS A 74 -6.19 -10.55 -13.98
N HIS A 75 -7.52 -10.65 -13.82
CA HIS A 75 -8.21 -10.07 -12.67
C HIS A 75 -8.00 -10.80 -11.34
N ASN A 76 -7.69 -12.10 -11.34
CA ASN A 76 -7.44 -12.86 -10.11
C ASN A 76 -5.96 -12.84 -9.69
N ASP A 77 -5.05 -12.82 -10.66
CA ASP A 77 -3.58 -12.90 -10.44
C ASP A 77 -2.87 -11.55 -10.59
N ARG A 78 -3.57 -10.48 -10.22
CA ARG A 78 -3.14 -9.09 -10.38
C ARG A 78 -1.83 -8.78 -9.68
N VAL A 79 -1.69 -9.27 -8.44
CA VAL A 79 -0.53 -8.99 -7.58
C VAL A 79 0.71 -9.75 -8.08
N PRO A 80 0.63 -11.07 -8.38
CA PRO A 80 1.71 -11.78 -9.05
C PRO A 80 2.13 -11.14 -10.38
N LEU A 81 1.16 -10.75 -11.22
CA LEU A 81 1.43 -10.11 -12.50
C LEU A 81 2.12 -8.75 -12.31
N ALA A 82 1.59 -7.88 -11.44
CA ALA A 82 2.19 -6.57 -11.14
C ALA A 82 3.61 -6.71 -10.59
N THR A 83 3.84 -7.69 -9.69
CA THR A 83 5.16 -7.97 -9.12
C THR A 83 6.15 -8.40 -10.20
N SER A 84 5.72 -9.28 -11.11
CA SER A 84 6.56 -9.80 -12.20
C SER A 84 6.89 -8.70 -13.22
N LEU A 85 5.88 -7.94 -13.66
CA LEU A 85 6.07 -6.81 -14.56
C LEU A 85 6.99 -5.75 -13.95
N LEU A 86 6.78 -5.39 -12.67
CA LEU A 86 7.62 -4.38 -12.03
C LEU A 86 9.09 -4.83 -11.94
N ARG A 87 9.36 -6.13 -11.74
CA ARG A 87 10.72 -6.68 -11.77
C ARG A 87 11.35 -6.60 -13.15
N VAL A 88 10.62 -7.01 -14.19
CA VAL A 88 11.10 -6.94 -15.59
C VAL A 88 11.39 -5.49 -15.98
N PHE A 89 10.44 -4.58 -15.77
CA PHE A 89 10.61 -3.18 -16.16
C PHE A 89 11.65 -2.45 -15.32
N ARG A 90 11.87 -2.83 -14.06
CA ARG A 90 12.96 -2.29 -13.24
C ARG A 90 14.33 -2.75 -13.75
N HIS A 91 14.45 -3.99 -14.22
CA HIS A 91 15.68 -4.45 -14.88
C HIS A 91 16.02 -3.58 -16.11
N GLU A 92 14.99 -3.19 -16.86
CA GLU A 92 15.09 -2.30 -18.03
C GLU A 92 15.13 -0.80 -17.71
N LYS A 93 15.01 -0.40 -16.43
CA LYS A 93 14.90 1.01 -15.98
C LYS A 93 13.71 1.77 -16.62
N ARG A 94 12.62 1.05 -16.90
CA ARG A 94 11.38 1.56 -17.53
C ARG A 94 10.15 1.46 -16.61
N GLU A 95 10.35 1.24 -15.31
CA GLU A 95 9.24 1.08 -14.35
C GLU A 95 8.33 2.33 -14.27
N THR A 96 8.90 3.53 -14.37
CA THR A 96 8.11 4.76 -14.39
C THR A 96 7.27 4.89 -15.66
N GLU A 97 7.75 4.35 -16.78
CA GLU A 97 7.01 4.35 -18.05
C GLU A 97 5.83 3.39 -17.98
N LEU A 98 6.05 2.16 -17.48
CA LEU A 98 5.01 1.16 -17.24
C LEU A 98 3.85 1.74 -16.44
N ILE A 99 4.15 2.29 -15.25
CA ILE A 99 3.12 2.82 -14.35
C ILE A 99 2.39 4.00 -15.01
N LYS A 100 3.14 4.94 -15.60
CA LYS A 100 2.58 6.11 -16.27
C LYS A 100 1.62 5.70 -17.39
N VAL A 101 2.03 4.80 -18.28
CA VAL A 101 1.24 4.38 -19.45
C VAL A 101 -0.04 3.67 -19.02
N LEU A 102 0.03 2.76 -18.05
CA LEU A 102 -1.16 2.05 -17.56
C LEU A 102 -2.12 2.97 -16.81
N CYS A 103 -1.62 3.87 -15.96
CA CYS A 103 -2.46 4.87 -15.30
C CYS A 103 -3.10 5.83 -16.32
N GLN A 104 -2.38 6.26 -17.35
CA GLN A 104 -2.93 7.10 -18.42
C GLN A 104 -4.01 6.37 -19.23
N ALA A 105 -3.84 5.07 -19.51
CA ALA A 105 -4.87 4.26 -20.16
C ALA A 105 -6.14 4.16 -19.29
N GLU A 106 -5.99 4.01 -17.98
CA GLU A 106 -7.11 4.00 -17.05
C GLU A 106 -7.83 5.36 -16.99
N ILE A 107 -7.07 6.46 -16.93
CA ILE A 107 -7.62 7.82 -17.05
C ILE A 107 -8.40 7.95 -18.36
N ALA A 108 -7.85 7.49 -19.48
CA ALA A 108 -8.50 7.58 -20.80
C ALA A 108 -9.81 6.79 -20.88
N ARG A 109 -9.95 5.68 -20.14
CA ARG A 109 -11.14 4.84 -20.10
C ARG A 109 -12.22 5.31 -19.10
N GLU A 110 -11.83 5.99 -18.02
CA GLU A 110 -12.75 6.41 -16.96
C GLU A 110 -13.69 7.54 -17.40
N ASN A 111 -14.98 7.49 -17.08
CA ASN A 111 -15.93 8.55 -17.44
C ASN A 111 -16.19 9.52 -16.28
N GLU A 112 -16.04 9.05 -15.04
CA GLU A 112 -16.36 9.83 -13.84
C GLU A 112 -15.10 10.14 -13.01
N THR A 113 -14.91 11.42 -12.66
CA THR A 113 -13.78 11.83 -11.83
C THR A 113 -13.85 11.31 -10.40
N THR A 114 -15.05 10.94 -9.94
CA THR A 114 -15.33 10.43 -8.60
C THR A 114 -14.88 9.00 -8.40
N THR A 115 -14.85 8.16 -9.45
CA THR A 115 -14.49 6.74 -9.41
C THR A 115 -13.04 6.47 -9.80
N LEU A 116 -12.38 7.43 -10.45
CA LEU A 116 -11.00 7.33 -10.92
C LEU A 116 -10.04 6.80 -9.84
N PHE A 117 -9.36 5.69 -10.12
CA PHE A 117 -8.40 5.01 -9.24
C PHE A 117 -8.91 4.59 -7.85
N ARG A 118 -10.23 4.56 -7.62
CA ARG A 118 -10.79 4.04 -6.37
C ARG A 118 -10.76 2.51 -6.27
N GLY A 119 -10.90 1.83 -7.41
CA GLY A 119 -10.89 0.36 -7.49
C GLY A 119 -9.49 -0.24 -7.53
N ALA A 120 -9.40 -1.56 -7.34
CA ALA A 120 -8.18 -2.30 -7.62
C ALA A 120 -8.06 -2.57 -9.12
N SER A 121 -6.99 -2.07 -9.75
CA SER A 121 -6.66 -2.18 -11.18
C SER A 121 -5.17 -2.45 -11.34
N LEU A 122 -4.71 -3.05 -12.46
CA LEU A 122 -3.28 -3.41 -12.56
C LEU A 122 -2.40 -2.16 -12.37
N ALA A 123 -2.83 -1.03 -12.92
CA ALA A 123 -2.17 0.27 -12.76
C ALA A 123 -2.05 0.69 -11.29
N THR A 124 -3.14 0.61 -10.53
CA THR A 124 -3.11 0.99 -9.12
C THR A 124 -2.28 0.04 -8.27
N THR A 125 -2.33 -1.27 -8.51
CA THR A 125 -1.48 -2.25 -7.81
C THR A 125 0.00 -2.05 -8.12
N LEU A 126 0.37 -1.72 -9.37
CA LEU A 126 1.74 -1.36 -9.72
C LEU A 126 2.21 -0.11 -8.97
N MET A 127 1.36 0.93 -8.90
CA MET A 127 1.66 2.14 -8.16
C MET A 127 1.80 1.88 -6.64
N ASP A 128 0.92 1.06 -6.06
CA ASP A 128 0.98 0.66 -4.63
C ASP A 128 2.31 -0.06 -4.33
N LEU A 129 2.69 -1.05 -5.15
CA LEU A 129 3.95 -1.80 -5.00
C LEU A 129 5.17 -0.89 -5.20
N TYR A 130 5.12 0.01 -6.17
CA TYR A 130 6.20 0.94 -6.47
C TYR A 130 6.39 1.96 -5.33
N MET A 131 5.32 2.62 -4.88
CA MET A 131 5.39 3.55 -3.75
C MET A 131 5.85 2.85 -2.47
N ARG A 132 5.40 1.62 -2.22
CA ARG A 132 5.85 0.85 -1.04
C ARG A 132 7.36 0.56 -1.07
N ALA A 133 7.94 0.38 -2.25
CA ALA A 133 9.38 0.16 -2.40
C ALA A 133 10.19 1.45 -2.30
N GLU A 134 9.72 2.54 -2.91
CA GLU A 134 10.54 3.76 -3.10
C GLU A 134 10.26 4.85 -2.04
N CYS A 135 9.06 4.91 -1.46
CA CYS A 135 8.63 6.02 -0.59
C CYS A 135 8.94 5.83 0.90
N PHE A 136 9.78 4.86 1.29
CA PHE A 136 10.08 4.65 2.70
C PHE A 136 10.64 5.91 3.38
N GLY A 137 11.59 6.60 2.75
CA GLY A 137 12.14 7.86 3.27
C GLY A 137 11.09 8.97 3.40
N PHE A 138 10.13 9.04 2.47
CA PHE A 138 9.01 9.98 2.57
C PHE A 138 8.08 9.64 3.73
N LEU A 139 7.74 8.37 3.92
CA LEU A 139 6.92 7.92 5.05
C LEU A 139 7.61 8.20 6.39
N GLN A 140 8.93 7.98 6.47
CA GLN A 140 9.69 8.30 7.66
C GLN A 140 9.60 9.79 8.00
N ALA A 141 9.88 10.67 7.03
CA ALA A 141 9.81 12.11 7.21
C ALA A 141 8.39 12.60 7.54
N ALA A 142 7.38 12.05 6.88
CA ALA A 142 6.01 12.57 6.96
C ALA A 142 5.23 12.10 8.20
N VAL A 143 5.40 10.84 8.62
CA VAL A 143 4.49 10.23 9.63
C VAL A 143 5.18 9.47 10.76
N SER A 144 6.48 9.17 10.69
CA SER A 144 7.13 8.31 11.70
C SER A 144 7.04 8.87 13.12
N ASP A 145 7.35 10.16 13.30
CA ASP A 145 7.30 10.80 14.63
C ASP A 145 5.90 10.78 15.24
N ILE A 146 4.87 10.90 14.38
CA ILE A 146 3.47 10.85 14.80
C ILE A 146 3.09 9.43 15.21
N VAL A 147 3.52 8.42 14.47
CA VAL A 147 3.29 7.02 14.83
C VAL A 147 3.92 6.72 16.19
N MET A 148 5.19 7.09 16.40
CA MET A 148 5.86 6.88 17.69
C MET A 148 5.17 7.64 18.83
N LYS A 149 4.77 8.89 18.60
CA LYS A 149 4.03 9.68 19.59
C LYS A 149 2.70 9.03 19.99
N ILE A 150 1.99 8.42 19.04
CA ILE A 150 0.74 7.71 19.33
C ILE A 150 0.99 6.41 20.09
N LEU A 151 2.08 5.70 19.81
CA LEU A 151 2.46 4.50 20.55
C LEU A 151 2.80 4.80 22.02
N ASP A 152 3.47 5.92 22.27
CA ASP A 152 3.89 6.34 23.62
C ASP A 152 2.79 7.08 24.39
N SER A 153 1.71 7.50 23.71
CA SER A 153 0.63 8.28 24.31
C SER A 153 -0.28 7.41 25.20
N LYS A 154 -0.61 7.95 26.37
CA LYS A 154 -1.70 7.42 27.22
C LYS A 154 -3.06 8.00 26.84
N GLN A 155 -3.08 9.15 26.16
CA GLN A 155 -4.30 9.81 25.71
C GLN A 155 -4.80 9.16 24.42
N SER A 156 -6.08 8.79 24.41
CA SER A 156 -6.78 8.25 23.24
C SER A 156 -7.18 9.37 22.27
N ALA A 157 -7.22 9.06 20.98
CA ALA A 157 -7.81 9.92 19.95
C ALA A 157 -9.17 9.37 19.43
N GLU A 158 -9.76 8.39 20.14
CA GLU A 158 -11.04 7.78 19.79
C GLU A 158 -12.20 8.72 20.16
N LEU A 159 -13.07 9.00 19.18
CA LEU A 159 -14.26 9.84 19.36
C LEU A 159 -15.55 9.07 19.15
N ASN A 160 -15.48 7.82 18.67
CA ASN A 160 -16.68 6.99 18.51
C ASN A 160 -17.18 6.56 19.90
N PRO A 161 -18.38 6.97 20.33
CA PRO A 161 -18.89 6.66 21.66
C PRO A 161 -19.00 5.16 21.96
N THR A 162 -19.12 4.32 20.93
CA THR A 162 -19.20 2.85 21.09
C THR A 162 -17.84 2.17 21.27
N LYS A 163 -16.73 2.89 21.03
CA LYS A 163 -15.36 2.39 21.10
C LYS A 163 -14.48 3.10 22.12
N MET A 164 -14.95 4.23 22.65
CA MET A 164 -14.32 4.93 23.76
C MET A 164 -14.39 4.06 25.03
N ASP A 165 -13.33 4.15 25.85
CA ASP A 165 -13.34 3.49 27.14
C ASP A 165 -14.23 4.28 28.13
N VAL A 166 -14.77 3.62 29.15
CA VAL A 166 -15.75 4.22 30.08
C VAL A 166 -15.21 5.45 30.82
N ASN A 167 -13.89 5.53 30.98
CA ASN A 167 -13.21 6.64 31.67
C ASN A 167 -12.71 7.72 30.70
N ASP A 168 -12.90 7.57 29.38
CA ASP A 168 -12.45 8.56 28.40
C ASP A 168 -13.36 9.78 28.40
N ASP A 169 -12.74 10.96 28.31
CA ASP A 169 -13.43 12.22 28.06
C ASP A 169 -13.35 12.60 26.58
N ALA A 170 -14.50 12.77 25.94
CA ALA A 170 -14.59 13.09 24.52
C ALA A 170 -13.93 14.43 24.17
N CYS A 171 -13.99 15.41 25.08
CA CYS A 171 -13.38 16.72 24.86
C CYS A 171 -11.85 16.59 24.82
N SER A 172 -11.27 15.93 25.83
CA SER A 172 -9.83 15.65 25.91
C SER A 172 -9.32 14.83 24.72
N ASN A 173 -10.07 13.80 24.30
CA ASN A 173 -9.75 13.01 23.11
C ASN A 173 -9.77 13.86 21.82
N ALA A 174 -10.74 14.79 21.70
CA ALA A 174 -10.86 15.66 20.54
C ALA A 174 -9.72 16.68 20.48
N GLU A 175 -9.37 17.30 21.61
CA GLU A 175 -8.22 18.21 21.71
C GLU A 175 -6.92 17.51 21.32
N PHE A 176 -6.70 16.32 21.85
CA PHE A 176 -5.52 15.51 21.50
C PHE A 176 -5.50 15.13 20.01
N LEU A 177 -6.62 14.66 19.46
CA LEU A 177 -6.73 14.34 18.04
C LEU A 177 -6.41 15.56 17.17
N LEU A 178 -7.00 16.73 17.46
CA LEU A 178 -6.76 17.96 16.71
C LEU A 178 -5.29 18.40 16.78
N GLN A 179 -4.66 18.28 17.95
CA GLN A 179 -3.24 18.56 18.12
C GLN A 179 -2.37 17.65 17.23
N ILE A 180 -2.67 16.34 17.21
CA ILE A 180 -1.95 15.38 16.38
C ILE A 180 -2.19 15.66 14.88
N LEU A 181 -3.41 16.02 14.50
CA LEU A 181 -3.78 16.33 13.12
C LEU A 181 -3.05 17.57 12.59
N ASP A 182 -2.92 18.62 13.39
CA ASP A 182 -2.12 19.79 13.02
C ASP A 182 -0.63 19.42 12.84
N GLN A 183 -0.07 18.59 13.72
CA GLN A 183 1.34 18.16 13.65
C GLN A 183 1.62 17.28 12.43
N VAL A 184 0.82 16.23 12.21
CA VAL A 184 1.04 15.31 11.08
C VAL A 184 0.82 16.01 9.74
N THR A 185 -0.16 16.89 9.65
CA THR A 185 -0.44 17.65 8.41
C THR A 185 0.67 18.63 8.11
N GLN A 186 1.19 19.31 9.13
CA GLN A 186 2.38 20.14 8.98
C GLN A 186 3.57 19.32 8.47
N SER A 187 3.85 18.18 9.09
CA SER A 187 4.97 17.30 8.71
C SER A 187 4.86 16.80 7.26
N ILE A 188 3.67 16.34 6.85
CA ILE A 188 3.39 15.91 5.47
C ILE A 188 3.67 17.07 4.49
N PHE A 189 3.17 18.27 4.79
CA PHE A 189 3.30 19.42 3.89
C PHE A 189 4.70 20.04 3.85
N THR A 190 5.57 19.76 4.82
CA THR A 190 6.99 20.15 4.80
C THR A 190 7.93 19.07 4.26
N SER A 191 7.42 17.87 4.01
CA SER A 191 8.20 16.73 3.50
C SER A 191 8.13 16.41 1.99
N PRO A 192 7.61 17.26 1.06
CA PRO A 192 7.58 16.90 -0.37
C PRO A 192 8.92 16.50 -0.99
N GLU A 193 10.04 17.06 -0.51
CA GLU A 193 11.37 16.74 -1.04
C GLU A 193 11.88 15.35 -0.65
N ALA A 194 11.33 14.74 0.42
CA ALA A 194 11.60 13.35 0.76
C ALA A 194 10.89 12.38 -0.20
N CYS A 195 9.89 12.83 -0.95
CA CYS A 195 9.22 12.02 -1.96
C CYS A 195 10.12 11.80 -3.19
N PRO A 196 10.35 10.53 -3.60
CA PRO A 196 11.20 10.22 -4.75
C PRO A 196 10.80 11.00 -6.00
N ARG A 197 11.80 11.52 -6.72
CA ARG A 197 11.57 12.29 -7.95
C ARG A 197 10.78 11.51 -9.00
N SER A 198 10.96 10.19 -9.06
CA SER A 198 10.22 9.29 -9.96
C SER A 198 8.72 9.26 -9.65
N VAL A 199 8.34 9.18 -8.37
CA VAL A 199 6.94 9.23 -7.93
C VAL A 199 6.35 10.61 -8.19
N ARG A 200 7.07 11.69 -7.86
CA ARG A 200 6.66 13.07 -8.19
C ARG A 200 6.45 13.26 -9.70
N TYR A 201 7.32 12.69 -10.53
CA TYR A 201 7.20 12.73 -11.98
C TYR A 201 5.95 11.99 -12.48
N ILE A 202 5.68 10.78 -11.96
CA ILE A 202 4.45 10.04 -12.29
C ILE A 202 3.23 10.88 -11.90
N CYS A 203 3.16 11.38 -10.67
CA CYS A 203 2.07 12.24 -10.21
C CYS A 203 1.86 13.47 -11.12
N ASN A 204 2.93 14.15 -11.54
CA ASN A 204 2.83 15.28 -12.47
C ASN A 204 2.28 14.87 -13.85
N CYS A 205 2.68 13.70 -14.36
CA CYS A 205 2.13 13.17 -15.61
C CYS A 205 0.64 12.87 -15.49
N LEU A 206 0.20 12.32 -14.34
CA LEU A 206 -1.21 12.04 -14.08
C LEU A 206 -2.02 13.34 -13.96
N GLN A 207 -1.50 14.35 -13.26
CA GLN A 207 -2.12 15.68 -13.19
C GLN A 207 -2.38 16.27 -14.58
N LYS A 208 -1.37 16.23 -15.46
CA LYS A 208 -1.53 16.70 -16.85
C LYS A 208 -2.59 15.92 -17.61
N ALA A 209 -2.59 14.58 -17.47
CA ALA A 209 -3.55 13.72 -18.15
C ALA A 209 -5.00 13.97 -17.70
N VAL A 210 -5.24 14.10 -16.39
CA VAL A 210 -6.60 14.37 -15.89
C VAL A 210 -7.08 15.77 -16.19
N VAL A 211 -6.20 16.77 -16.22
CA VAL A 211 -6.56 18.15 -16.60
C VAL A 211 -6.90 18.22 -18.09
N ALA A 212 -6.16 17.50 -18.94
CA ALA A 212 -6.48 17.42 -20.37
C ALA A 212 -7.83 16.75 -20.61
N LYS A 213 -8.17 15.72 -19.82
CA LYS A 213 -9.43 14.99 -19.97
C LYS A 213 -10.64 15.71 -19.37
N TRP A 214 -10.49 16.32 -18.20
CA TRP A 214 -11.56 17.03 -17.49
C TRP A 214 -11.15 18.47 -17.15
N PRO A 215 -11.04 19.36 -18.15
CA PRO A 215 -10.55 20.73 -17.96
C PRO A 215 -11.49 21.60 -17.10
N SER A 216 -12.77 21.27 -17.03
CA SER A 216 -13.77 21.96 -16.19
C SER A 216 -13.69 21.59 -14.70
N GLU A 217 -13.04 20.47 -14.36
CA GLU A 217 -13.00 19.94 -13.00
C GLU A 217 -11.79 20.50 -12.24
N ARG A 218 -11.95 21.68 -11.62
CA ARG A 218 -10.86 22.42 -10.95
C ARG A 218 -10.04 21.57 -9.96
N LEU A 219 -10.69 20.64 -9.26
CA LEU A 219 -10.06 19.81 -8.22
C LEU A 219 -9.49 18.49 -8.74
N VAL A 220 -9.68 18.13 -10.02
CA VAL A 220 -9.29 16.81 -10.55
C VAL A 220 -7.77 16.58 -10.44
N ARG A 221 -6.97 17.63 -10.66
CA ARG A 221 -5.50 17.58 -10.50
C ARG A 221 -5.05 17.27 -9.08
N THR A 222 -5.79 17.75 -8.08
CA THR A 222 -5.48 17.51 -6.67
C THR A 222 -5.97 16.12 -6.29
N ARG A 223 -7.20 15.76 -6.68
CA ARG A 223 -7.81 14.46 -6.39
C ARG A 223 -6.99 13.28 -6.91
N VAL A 224 -6.44 13.37 -8.13
CA VAL A 224 -5.64 12.26 -8.69
C VAL A 224 -4.37 11.99 -7.87
N VAL A 225 -3.72 13.03 -7.34
CA VAL A 225 -2.52 12.88 -6.50
C VAL A 225 -2.92 12.42 -5.10
N SER A 226 -3.97 13.02 -4.50
CA SER A 226 -4.54 12.59 -3.22
C SER A 226 -4.91 11.10 -3.21
N GLY A 227 -5.45 10.60 -4.33
CA GLY A 227 -5.82 9.19 -4.50
C GLY A 227 -4.65 8.21 -4.41
N PHE A 228 -3.42 8.65 -4.71
CA PHE A 228 -2.22 7.83 -4.54
C PHE A 228 -1.49 8.15 -3.22
N ILE A 229 -1.18 9.40 -2.96
CA ILE A 229 -0.33 9.79 -1.83
C ILE A 229 -1.06 9.60 -0.49
N PHE A 230 -2.34 9.94 -0.39
CA PHE A 230 -3.10 9.78 0.85
C PHE A 230 -3.77 8.42 0.92
N LEU A 231 -4.66 8.14 -0.03
CA LEU A 231 -5.50 6.94 0.01
C LEU A 231 -4.71 5.63 -0.11
N ARG A 232 -3.60 5.61 -0.85
CA ARG A 232 -2.85 4.38 -1.17
C ARG A 232 -1.48 4.28 -0.52
N LEU A 233 -0.99 5.37 0.09
CA LEU A 233 0.33 5.39 0.74
C LEU A 233 0.26 5.80 2.20
N LEU A 234 -0.05 7.08 2.50
CA LEU A 234 -0.01 7.60 3.87
C LEU A 234 -1.07 6.98 4.78
N CYS A 235 -2.33 6.92 4.35
CA CYS A 235 -3.41 6.35 5.17
C CYS A 235 -3.19 4.84 5.40
N PRO A 236 -2.86 4.01 4.39
CA PRO A 236 -2.48 2.61 4.63
C PRO A 236 -1.27 2.45 5.55
N ALA A 237 -0.27 3.32 5.47
CA ALA A 237 0.89 3.30 6.36
C ALA A 237 0.53 3.60 7.81
N LEU A 238 -0.41 4.53 8.06
CA LEU A 238 -0.95 4.78 9.41
C LEU A 238 -1.79 3.61 9.92
N LEU A 239 -2.59 2.99 9.05
CA LEU A 239 -3.44 1.85 9.43
C LEU A 239 -2.65 0.57 9.70
N ASN A 240 -1.52 0.36 9.01
CA ASN A 240 -0.69 -0.83 9.11
C ASN A 240 0.81 -0.48 9.21
N PRO A 241 1.26 0.24 10.24
CA PRO A 241 2.61 0.81 10.28
C PRO A 241 3.72 -0.23 10.22
N ARG A 242 3.49 -1.43 10.77
CA ARG A 242 4.43 -2.55 10.69
C ARG A 242 4.65 -3.02 9.24
N GLN A 243 3.59 -3.09 8.43
CA GLN A 243 3.70 -3.51 7.03
C GLN A 243 4.44 -2.51 6.15
N PHE A 244 4.51 -1.25 6.59
CA PHE A 244 5.25 -0.17 5.95
C PHE A 244 6.64 0.07 6.57
N GLY A 245 7.04 -0.76 7.54
CA GLY A 245 8.36 -0.66 8.19
C GLY A 245 8.52 0.56 9.12
N LEU A 246 7.43 1.21 9.51
CA LEU A 246 7.46 2.35 10.44
C LEU A 246 7.70 1.92 11.88
N VAL A 247 7.33 0.67 12.21
CA VAL A 247 7.45 0.08 13.55
C VAL A 247 7.84 -1.39 13.42
N ASN A 248 8.47 -1.93 14.45
CA ASN A 248 8.91 -3.34 14.47
C ASN A 248 7.78 -4.30 14.90
N GLU A 249 6.92 -3.84 15.81
CA GLU A 249 5.85 -4.64 16.41
C GLU A 249 4.47 -4.08 16.03
N THR A 250 3.44 -4.92 16.15
CA THR A 250 2.06 -4.48 15.92
C THR A 250 1.66 -3.51 17.03
N PRO A 251 1.13 -2.30 16.71
CA PRO A 251 0.67 -1.36 17.72
C PRO A 251 -0.38 -1.96 18.67
N PRO A 252 -0.42 -1.55 19.94
CA PRO A 252 -1.51 -1.92 20.84
C PRO A 252 -2.86 -1.42 20.31
N GLN A 253 -3.96 -2.01 20.77
CA GLN A 253 -5.30 -1.68 20.25
C GLN A 253 -5.67 -0.20 20.42
N THR A 254 -5.29 0.42 21.54
CA THR A 254 -5.55 1.85 21.81
C THR A 254 -4.84 2.76 20.80
N ALA A 255 -3.57 2.50 20.54
CA ALA A 255 -2.79 3.19 19.50
C ALA A 255 -3.38 2.93 18.11
N THR A 256 -3.78 1.69 17.81
CA THR A 256 -4.42 1.33 16.53
C THR A 256 -5.71 2.12 16.30
N ARG A 257 -6.59 2.24 17.31
CA ARG A 257 -7.82 3.05 17.22
C ARG A 257 -7.49 4.52 16.94
N SER A 258 -6.49 5.07 17.63
CA SER A 258 -6.04 6.45 17.42
C SER A 258 -5.48 6.68 16.02
N LEU A 259 -4.65 5.77 15.50
CA LEU A 259 -4.13 5.82 14.13
C LEU A 259 -5.24 5.73 13.08
N VAL A 260 -6.28 4.93 13.30
CA VAL A 260 -7.46 4.87 12.44
C VAL A 260 -8.16 6.22 12.38
N MET A 261 -8.34 6.88 13.52
CA MET A 261 -8.98 8.21 13.59
C MET A 261 -8.17 9.26 12.82
N ILE A 262 -6.84 9.26 13.00
CA ILE A 262 -5.94 10.16 12.27
C ILE A 262 -6.02 9.89 10.76
N ALA A 263 -5.89 8.63 10.34
CA ALA A 263 -5.95 8.25 8.93
C ALA A 263 -7.28 8.65 8.27
N LYS A 264 -8.39 8.52 8.99
CA LYS A 264 -9.73 8.91 8.53
C LYS A 264 -9.87 10.42 8.36
N CYS A 265 -9.40 11.20 9.32
CA CYS A 265 -9.39 12.67 9.22
C CYS A 265 -8.52 13.16 8.05
N LEU A 266 -7.33 12.57 7.88
CA LEU A 266 -6.44 12.87 6.74
C LEU A 266 -7.07 12.47 5.42
N GLN A 267 -7.77 11.34 5.37
CA GLN A 267 -8.48 10.91 4.16
C GLN A 267 -9.60 11.88 3.78
N ASN A 268 -10.36 12.38 4.75
CA ASN A 268 -11.39 13.40 4.51
C ASN A 268 -10.80 14.74 4.05
N LEU A 269 -9.70 15.18 4.67
CA LEU A 269 -8.95 16.34 4.21
C LEU A 269 -8.48 16.15 2.76
N ALA A 270 -7.92 14.99 2.42
CA ALA A 270 -7.43 14.69 1.08
C ALA A 270 -8.54 14.64 0.01
N ASN A 271 -9.74 14.23 0.43
CA ASN A 271 -10.95 14.23 -0.38
C ASN A 271 -11.64 15.61 -0.44
N LEU A 272 -11.18 16.57 0.38
CA LEU A 272 -11.75 17.92 0.54
C LEU A 272 -13.21 17.91 1.01
N ILE A 273 -13.59 16.90 1.81
CA ILE A 273 -14.94 16.71 2.35
C ILE A 273 -14.94 16.86 3.88
N GLU A 274 -16.01 17.42 4.41
CA GLU A 274 -16.26 17.52 5.85
C GLU A 274 -17.02 16.28 6.36
N PHE A 275 -16.91 16.04 7.66
CA PHE A 275 -17.80 15.12 8.36
C PHE A 275 -19.20 15.72 8.47
N GLY A 276 -20.22 14.87 8.47
CA GLY A 276 -21.62 15.26 8.64
C GLY A 276 -22.44 14.14 9.27
N GLY A 277 -23.76 14.19 9.15
CA GLY A 277 -24.72 13.39 9.94
C GLY A 277 -24.57 11.86 9.94
N LYS A 278 -23.74 11.26 9.06
CA LYS A 278 -23.39 9.83 9.19
C LYS A 278 -22.50 9.55 10.40
N GLU A 279 -21.68 10.52 10.80
CA GLU A 279 -20.68 10.39 11.87
C GLU A 279 -20.61 11.70 12.69
N PRO A 280 -21.67 12.03 13.44
CA PRO A 280 -21.82 13.34 14.10
C PRO A 280 -20.69 13.61 15.11
N TYR A 281 -20.14 12.58 15.74
CA TYR A 281 -19.02 12.69 16.68
C TYR A 281 -17.72 13.21 16.02
N MET A 282 -17.62 13.19 14.69
CA MET A 282 -16.45 13.70 13.95
C MET A 282 -16.58 15.18 13.54
N GLU A 283 -17.74 15.81 13.71
CA GLU A 283 -17.97 17.19 13.27
C GLU A 283 -17.04 18.20 13.96
N VAL A 284 -16.57 17.88 15.17
CA VAL A 284 -15.54 18.64 15.90
C VAL A 284 -14.23 18.80 15.12
N VAL A 285 -13.98 17.95 14.12
CA VAL A 285 -12.77 18.00 13.25
C VAL A 285 -12.97 18.89 12.02
N ASN A 286 -14.20 19.27 11.68
CA ASN A 286 -14.47 20.09 10.49
C ASN A 286 -13.71 21.43 10.45
N PRO A 287 -13.52 22.16 11.57
CA PRO A 287 -12.68 23.36 11.59
C PRO A 287 -11.24 23.10 11.13
N PHE A 288 -10.64 21.96 11.51
CA PHE A 288 -9.31 21.55 11.05
C PHE A 288 -9.30 21.28 9.54
N ILE A 289 -10.33 20.61 9.01
CA ILE A 289 -10.44 20.33 7.57
C ILE A 289 -10.52 21.65 6.80
N LEU A 290 -11.45 22.54 7.18
CA LEU A 290 -11.65 23.84 6.53
C LEU A 290 -10.37 24.69 6.52
N LYS A 291 -9.66 24.75 7.66
CA LYS A 291 -8.37 25.45 7.79
C LYS A 291 -7.30 24.94 6.82
N ASN A 292 -7.30 23.65 6.49
CA ASN A 292 -6.23 23.02 5.70
C ASN A 292 -6.62 22.70 4.25
N LYS A 293 -7.88 22.90 3.82
CA LYS A 293 -8.34 22.63 2.45
C LYS A 293 -7.49 23.31 1.38
N GLU A 294 -7.17 24.59 1.55
CA GLU A 294 -6.37 25.34 0.56
C GLU A 294 -4.92 24.85 0.50
N ARG A 295 -4.31 24.58 1.66
CA ARG A 295 -2.95 24.03 1.74
C ARG A 295 -2.86 22.69 1.02
N MET A 296 -3.87 21.83 1.17
CA MET A 296 -3.97 20.55 0.46
C MET A 296 -4.02 20.72 -1.07
N ILE A 297 -4.61 21.81 -1.58
CA ILE A 297 -4.66 22.09 -3.02
C ILE A 297 -3.32 22.61 -3.53
N VAL A 298 -2.62 23.45 -2.76
CA VAL A 298 -1.38 24.11 -3.16
C VAL A 298 -0.16 23.19 -3.11
N VAL A 299 -0.12 22.27 -2.15
CA VAL A 299 1.03 21.35 -1.96
C VAL A 299 1.06 20.21 -2.99
N ASN A 300 -0.06 19.96 -3.69
CA ASN A 300 -0.21 18.89 -4.69
C ASN A 300 0.15 19.30 -6.13
#